data_AF-A0A8H5TRG5-F1
#
_entry.id   AF-A0A8H5TRG5-F1
#
_cell.length_a   1.000
_cell.length_b   1.000
_cell.length_c   1.000
_cell.angle_alpha   90.00
_cell.angle_beta   90.00
_cell.angle_gamma   90.00
#
_symmetry.space_group_name_H-M   'P 1'
#
loop_
_entity.id
_entity.type
_entity.pdbx_description
1 polymer ?
#
loop_
_entity_poly.entity_id
_entity_poly.type
_entity_poly.pdbx_seq_one_letter_code
_entity_poly.pdbx_strand_id
1 'polypeptide(L)'
;MLLITTTSNCHASTAHTVPSSLNSRNALTMSFIQNSLTIGDYSIRCVLLLFEIAGLLAIFFGIPSSFVYFAWFTQQQLWPAISSSGDSMVESREAFSTLVLNAGYSLIVIWGIIPYFSLRESLSHRFRTCTAVIFLLNSAMLTVLDLRLELFMRTWWFQFESIKHVYLAKHCQAIAVFLCVLLGLGLLLLQLLVYYTMVYGTLKVPRVLRQVLEDTKRLLERCQIGRSGGSGDSPETQKIMDSEVWS
;
A
#
# COMPACT_ATOMS: atom_id res chain seq x y z
N MET A 1 -4.73 14.23 -46.53
CA MET A 1 -4.68 14.67 -47.95
C MET A 1 -4.55 13.44 -48.82
N LEU A 2 -5.66 12.93 -49.34
CA LEU A 2 -5.73 12.03 -50.50
C LEU A 2 -7.21 12.01 -50.94
N LEU A 3 -7.47 12.83 -51.96
CA LEU A 3 -8.68 12.83 -52.77
C LEU A 3 -8.68 11.57 -53.65
N ILE A 4 -9.81 10.88 -53.74
CA ILE A 4 -10.22 10.23 -55.00
C ILE A 4 -11.71 10.50 -55.20
N THR A 5 -12.00 11.31 -56.20
CA THR A 5 -13.29 11.52 -56.87
C THR A 5 -13.53 10.38 -57.87
N THR A 6 -14.76 9.86 -57.98
CA THR A 6 -15.61 9.93 -59.20
C THR A 6 -16.84 9.01 -59.18
N THR A 7 -17.96 9.59 -59.64
CA THR A 7 -19.07 9.05 -60.45
C THR A 7 -20.06 8.01 -59.91
N SER A 8 -21.27 8.52 -59.59
CA SER A 8 -22.57 8.21 -60.24
C SER A 8 -22.78 6.82 -60.82
N ASN A 9 -23.82 6.11 -60.34
CA ASN A 9 -24.85 5.51 -61.21
C ASN A 9 -26.15 5.23 -60.45
N CYS A 10 -27.26 5.72 -61.01
CA CYS A 10 -28.62 5.32 -60.67
C CYS A 10 -28.89 3.88 -61.14
N HIS A 11 -29.56 3.05 -60.34
CA HIS A 11 -30.59 2.14 -60.87
C HIS A 11 -31.52 1.62 -59.76
N ALA A 12 -32.77 1.47 -60.19
CA ALA A 12 -34.01 1.13 -59.49
C ALA A 12 -33.99 -0.05 -58.50
N SER A 13 -34.66 0.19 -57.36
CA SER A 13 -35.71 -0.61 -56.71
C SER A 13 -35.83 -2.11 -57.03
N THR A 14 -35.60 -2.94 -56.01
CA THR A 14 -36.46 -4.10 -55.71
C THR A 14 -36.58 -4.25 -54.20
N ALA A 15 -37.76 -3.91 -53.68
CA ALA A 15 -38.18 -4.21 -52.33
C ALA A 15 -38.35 -5.72 -52.17
N HIS A 16 -37.37 -6.37 -51.55
CA HIS A 16 -37.59 -7.66 -50.88
C HIS A 16 -37.80 -7.37 -49.39
N THR A 17 -39.05 -7.48 -48.96
CA THR A 17 -39.48 -7.50 -47.57
C THR A 17 -38.86 -8.71 -46.87
N VAL A 18 -37.69 -8.50 -46.26
CA VAL A 18 -37.06 -9.43 -45.32
C VAL A 18 -38.04 -9.62 -44.14
N PRO A 19 -38.35 -10.85 -43.72
CA PRO A 19 -39.26 -11.08 -42.60
C PRO A 19 -38.67 -10.46 -41.32
N SER A 20 -39.37 -9.47 -40.78
CA SER A 20 -39.01 -8.69 -39.59
C SER A 20 -38.76 -9.53 -38.32
N SER A 21 -39.20 -10.79 -38.30
CA SER A 21 -38.98 -11.72 -37.20
C SER A 21 -37.54 -12.26 -37.09
N LEU A 22 -36.79 -12.34 -38.21
CA LEU A 22 -35.39 -12.79 -38.21
C LEU A 22 -34.44 -11.70 -37.70
N ASN A 23 -34.73 -10.44 -38.05
CA ASN A 23 -33.91 -9.31 -37.64
C ASN A 23 -34.05 -9.02 -36.13
N SER A 24 -35.25 -9.23 -35.57
CA SER A 24 -35.51 -9.12 -34.13
C SER A 24 -34.82 -10.20 -33.30
N ARG A 25 -34.82 -11.47 -33.77
CA ARG A 25 -34.09 -12.56 -33.09
C ARG A 25 -32.58 -12.35 -33.10
N ASN A 26 -32.02 -11.94 -34.23
CA ASN A 26 -30.59 -11.70 -34.36
C ASN A 26 -30.14 -10.53 -33.47
N ALA A 27 -30.94 -9.46 -33.37
CA ALA A 27 -30.67 -8.34 -32.47
C ALA A 27 -30.74 -8.74 -30.97
N LEU A 28 -31.67 -9.62 -30.60
CA LEU A 28 -31.80 -10.17 -29.24
C LEU A 28 -30.65 -11.11 -28.89
N THR A 29 -30.20 -11.96 -29.83
CA THR A 29 -29.03 -12.82 -29.60
C THR A 29 -27.74 -12.02 -29.53
N MET A 30 -27.59 -10.96 -30.33
CA MET A 30 -26.40 -10.10 -30.32
C MET A 30 -26.34 -9.26 -29.04
N SER A 31 -27.48 -8.75 -28.54
CA SER A 31 -27.54 -8.04 -27.25
C SER A 31 -27.32 -8.98 -26.05
N PHE A 32 -27.79 -10.23 -26.11
CA PHE A 32 -27.57 -11.22 -25.06
C PHE A 32 -26.08 -11.66 -25.00
N ILE A 33 -25.45 -11.88 -26.16
CA ILE A 33 -24.01 -12.20 -26.23
C ILE A 33 -23.19 -11.02 -25.72
N GLN A 34 -23.52 -9.78 -26.11
CA GLN A 34 -22.81 -8.58 -25.66
C GLN A 34 -23.01 -8.28 -24.16
N ASN A 35 -24.20 -8.53 -23.61
CA ASN A 35 -24.45 -8.50 -22.17
C ASN A 35 -23.70 -9.62 -21.43
N SER A 36 -23.60 -10.83 -22.00
CA SER A 36 -22.86 -11.94 -21.37
C SER A 36 -21.34 -11.73 -21.36
N LEU A 37 -20.79 -11.13 -22.42
CA LEU A 37 -19.37 -10.75 -22.50
C LEU A 37 -19.02 -9.61 -21.55
N THR A 38 -19.92 -8.62 -21.40
CA THR A 38 -19.72 -7.54 -20.43
C THR A 38 -19.86 -8.07 -19.00
N ILE A 39 -20.87 -8.89 -18.68
CA ILE A 39 -21.00 -9.54 -17.36
C ILE A 39 -19.79 -10.41 -17.05
N GLY A 40 -19.26 -11.15 -18.02
CA GLY A 40 -18.03 -11.95 -17.88
C GLY A 40 -16.80 -11.09 -17.57
N ASP A 41 -16.60 -9.97 -18.28
CA ASP A 41 -15.51 -9.02 -18.00
C ASP A 41 -15.69 -8.37 -16.62
N TYR A 42 -16.92 -8.01 -16.22
CA TYR A 42 -17.21 -7.50 -14.87
C TYR A 42 -16.95 -8.55 -13.78
N SER A 43 -17.31 -9.82 -14.01
CA SER A 43 -17.03 -10.91 -13.07
C SER A 43 -15.53 -11.15 -12.93
N ILE A 44 -14.77 -11.17 -14.03
CA ILE A 44 -13.30 -11.33 -13.99
C ILE A 44 -12.66 -10.15 -13.25
N ARG A 45 -13.09 -8.91 -13.52
CA ARG A 45 -12.63 -7.72 -12.79
C ARG A 45 -12.98 -7.76 -11.32
N CYS A 46 -14.18 -8.25 -10.94
CA CYS A 46 -14.56 -8.43 -9.55
C CYS A 46 -13.69 -9.47 -8.84
N VAL A 47 -13.40 -10.60 -9.49
CA VAL A 47 -12.53 -11.64 -8.93
C VAL A 47 -11.11 -11.12 -8.79
N LEU A 48 -10.58 -10.41 -9.79
CA LEU A 48 -9.29 -9.73 -9.71
C LEU A 48 -9.24 -8.72 -8.57
N LEU A 49 -10.30 -7.91 -8.39
CA LEU A 49 -10.41 -6.98 -7.26
C LEU A 49 -10.43 -7.69 -5.91
N LEU A 50 -11.10 -8.83 -5.78
CA LEU A 50 -11.08 -9.62 -4.56
C LEU A 50 -9.68 -10.17 -4.25
N PHE A 51 -8.96 -10.66 -5.26
CA PHE A 51 -7.56 -11.08 -5.10
C PHE A 51 -6.64 -9.92 -4.77
N GLU A 52 -6.86 -8.75 -5.37
CA GLU A 52 -6.10 -7.53 -5.07
C GLU A 52 -6.37 -7.06 -3.64
N ILE A 53 -7.62 -7.04 -3.18
CA ILE A 53 -7.99 -6.69 -1.79
C ILE A 53 -7.42 -7.71 -0.81
N ALA A 54 -7.52 -9.00 -1.10
CA ALA A 54 -6.97 -10.05 -0.24
C ALA A 54 -5.43 -9.97 -0.16
N GLY A 55 -4.76 -9.72 -1.29
CA GLY A 55 -3.33 -9.50 -1.36
C GLY A 55 -2.90 -8.25 -0.58
N LEU A 56 -3.63 -7.14 -0.73
CA LEU A 56 -3.43 -5.92 0.04
C LEU A 56 -3.64 -6.18 1.53
N LEU A 57 -4.69 -6.89 1.94
CA LEU A 57 -4.91 -7.25 3.35
C LEU A 57 -3.74 -8.09 3.91
N ALA A 58 -3.29 -9.08 3.14
CA ALA A 58 -2.15 -9.91 3.51
C ALA A 58 -0.86 -9.09 3.63
N ILE A 59 -0.66 -8.08 2.80
CA ILE A 59 0.49 -7.16 2.91
C ILE A 59 0.33 -6.23 4.12
N PHE A 60 -0.85 -5.62 4.28
CA PHE A 60 -1.15 -4.61 5.30
C PHE A 60 -1.08 -5.19 6.72
N PHE A 61 -1.60 -6.40 6.92
CA PHE A 61 -1.61 -7.06 8.23
C PHE A 61 -0.52 -8.12 8.36
N GLY A 62 -0.20 -8.84 7.28
CA GLY A 62 0.76 -9.94 7.31
C GLY A 62 2.20 -9.46 7.51
N ILE A 63 2.62 -8.37 6.87
CA ILE A 63 4.00 -7.88 7.06
C ILE A 63 4.23 -7.39 8.50
N PRO A 64 3.40 -6.49 9.08
CA PRO A 64 3.59 -6.06 10.46
C PRO A 64 3.44 -7.20 11.48
N SER A 65 2.45 -8.09 11.29
CA SER A 65 2.25 -9.22 12.21
C SER A 65 3.41 -10.22 12.17
N SER A 66 4.02 -10.45 11.00
CA SER A 66 5.21 -11.29 10.87
C SER A 66 6.38 -10.70 11.64
N PHE A 67 6.63 -9.39 11.53
CA PHE A 67 7.69 -8.73 12.31
C PHE A 67 7.45 -8.82 13.82
N VAL A 68 6.21 -8.64 14.28
CA VAL A 68 5.86 -8.79 15.70
C VAL A 68 6.08 -10.23 16.16
N TYR A 69 5.67 -11.21 15.36
CA TYR A 69 5.90 -12.63 15.65
C TYR A 69 7.39 -12.95 15.73
N PHE A 70 8.20 -12.47 14.78
CA PHE A 70 9.64 -12.69 14.81
C PHE A 70 10.32 -11.96 15.96
N ALA A 71 9.87 -10.76 16.33
CA ALA A 71 10.36 -10.05 17.50
C ALA A 71 10.08 -10.85 18.78
N TRP A 72 8.84 -11.33 18.94
CA TRP A 72 8.45 -12.20 20.05
C TRP A 72 9.28 -13.50 20.09
N PHE A 73 9.44 -14.17 18.95
CA PHE A 73 10.23 -15.40 18.85
C PHE A 73 11.71 -15.16 19.20
N THR A 74 12.27 -14.05 18.71
CA THR A 74 13.65 -13.64 19.00
C THR A 74 13.84 -13.41 20.49
N GLN A 75 12.87 -12.77 21.16
CA GLN A 75 12.95 -12.50 22.59
C GLN A 75 12.74 -13.75 23.45
N GLN A 76 11.80 -14.62 23.09
CA GLN A 76 11.42 -15.76 23.94
C GLN A 76 12.27 -17.00 23.75
N GLN A 77 12.70 -17.28 22.52
CA GLN A 77 13.39 -18.53 22.20
C GLN A 77 14.83 -18.32 21.79
N LEU A 78 15.09 -17.29 20.97
CA LEU A 78 16.43 -17.05 20.43
C LEU A 78 17.35 -16.40 21.47
N TRP A 79 16.86 -15.41 22.21
CA TRP A 79 17.59 -14.72 23.26
C TRP A 79 18.17 -15.66 24.33
N PRO A 80 17.39 -16.55 24.97
CA PRO A 80 17.95 -17.45 25.97
C PRO A 80 18.97 -18.42 25.37
N ALA A 81 18.72 -18.94 24.16
CA ALA A 81 19.62 -19.85 23.47
C ALA A 81 20.96 -19.22 23.06
N ILE A 82 20.96 -17.91 22.79
CA ILE A 82 22.14 -17.11 22.46
C ILE A 82 22.87 -16.67 23.73
N SER A 83 22.13 -16.26 24.77
CA SER A 83 22.70 -15.79 26.04
C SER A 83 23.51 -16.85 26.77
N SER A 84 23.17 -18.14 26.61
CA SER A 84 23.95 -19.25 27.16
C SER A 84 25.34 -19.40 26.50
N SER A 85 25.54 -18.80 25.32
CA SER A 85 26.81 -18.82 24.58
C SER A 85 27.71 -17.60 24.83
N GLY A 86 27.28 -16.64 25.66
CA GLY A 86 28.12 -15.58 26.24
C GLY A 86 28.47 -14.39 25.34
N ASP A 87 28.70 -14.57 24.04
CA ASP A 87 29.30 -13.53 23.18
C ASP A 87 28.29 -12.67 22.40
N SER A 88 27.05 -13.12 22.27
CA SER A 88 26.09 -12.61 21.27
C SER A 88 24.86 -11.91 21.86
N MET A 89 24.90 -11.53 23.15
CA MET A 89 23.80 -10.79 23.82
C MET A 89 23.55 -9.39 23.24
N VAL A 90 24.59 -8.72 22.75
CA VAL A 90 24.45 -7.39 22.14
C VAL A 90 23.77 -7.52 20.77
N GLU A 91 24.17 -8.53 19.99
CA GLU A 91 23.64 -8.81 18.66
C GLU A 91 22.16 -9.22 18.71
N SER A 92 21.76 -10.03 19.69
CA SER A 92 20.35 -10.40 19.86
C SER A 92 19.47 -9.21 20.25
N ARG A 93 20.01 -8.24 21.01
CA ARG A 93 19.29 -7.01 21.38
C ARG A 93 19.11 -6.10 20.20
N GLU A 94 20.16 -5.98 19.40
CA GLU A 94 20.11 -5.23 18.15
C GLU A 94 19.11 -5.86 17.18
N ALA A 95 19.12 -7.19 17.03
CA ALA A 95 18.18 -7.90 16.17
C ALA A 95 16.72 -7.69 16.58
N PHE A 96 16.43 -7.80 17.89
CA PHE A 96 15.10 -7.50 18.42
C PHE A 96 14.69 -6.05 18.16
N SER A 97 15.58 -5.10 18.44
CA SER A 97 15.32 -3.67 18.21
C SER A 97 15.04 -3.38 16.73
N THR A 98 15.80 -3.98 15.81
CA THR A 98 15.57 -3.83 14.37
C THR A 98 14.21 -4.41 13.94
N LEU A 99 13.83 -5.60 14.43
CA LEU A 99 12.52 -6.19 14.13
C LEU A 99 11.36 -5.32 14.61
N VAL A 100 11.47 -4.73 15.81
CA VAL A 100 10.46 -3.81 16.36
C VAL A 100 10.40 -2.52 15.54
N LEU A 101 11.56 -1.96 15.17
CA LEU A 101 11.63 -0.78 14.30
C LEU A 101 10.99 -1.05 12.94
N ASN A 102 11.22 -2.22 12.35
CA ASN A 102 10.58 -2.63 11.09
C ASN A 102 9.07 -2.79 11.21
N ALA A 103 8.57 -3.36 12.30
CA ALA A 103 7.13 -3.45 12.56
C ALA A 103 6.50 -2.06 12.64
N GLY A 104 7.11 -1.16 13.42
CA GLY A 104 6.64 0.22 13.59
C GLY A 104 6.71 1.02 12.30
N TYR A 105 7.83 0.94 11.59
CA TYR A 105 8.00 1.61 10.30
C TYR A 105 6.98 1.12 9.28
N SER A 106 6.81 -0.21 9.15
CA SER A 106 5.79 -0.79 8.25
C SER A 106 4.40 -0.26 8.58
N LEU A 107 4.03 -0.22 9.87
CA LEU A 107 2.75 0.35 10.30
C LEU A 107 2.61 1.82 9.90
N ILE A 108 3.64 2.64 10.15
CA ILE A 108 3.64 4.06 9.79
C ILE A 108 3.56 4.26 8.28
N VAL A 109 4.28 3.48 7.48
CA VAL A 109 4.23 3.59 6.01
C VAL A 109 2.86 3.19 5.50
N ILE A 110 2.34 2.05 5.94
CA ILE A 110 1.06 1.49 5.50
C ILE A 110 -0.09 2.46 5.84
N TRP A 111 -0.13 2.96 7.07
CA TRP A 111 -1.23 3.83 7.54
C TRP A 111 -0.99 5.31 7.24
N GLY A 112 0.26 5.75 7.21
CA GLY A 112 0.64 7.15 7.00
C GLY A 112 0.59 7.58 5.54
N ILE A 113 0.57 6.65 4.58
CA ILE A 113 0.45 6.99 3.15
C ILE A 113 -0.89 7.66 2.84
N ILE A 114 -1.98 7.21 3.48
CA ILE A 114 -3.34 7.70 3.27
C ILE A 114 -3.48 9.20 3.64
N PRO A 115 -3.16 9.64 4.87
CA PRO A 115 -3.22 11.04 5.23
C PRO A 115 -2.18 11.89 4.49
N TYR A 116 -0.98 11.34 4.24
CA TYR A 116 0.07 12.06 3.51
C TYR A 116 -0.38 12.45 2.11
N PHE A 117 -0.94 11.51 1.34
CA PHE A 117 -1.44 11.81 0.01
C PHE A 117 -2.63 12.79 0.06
N SER A 118 -3.52 12.66 1.05
CA SER A 118 -4.72 13.53 1.19
C SER A 118 -4.35 14.99 1.46
N LEU A 119 -3.29 15.24 2.23
CA LEU A 119 -2.81 16.57 2.58
C LEU A 119 -1.71 17.09 1.64
N ARG A 120 -1.23 16.26 0.70
CA ARG A 120 -0.10 16.61 -0.18
C ARG A 120 -0.35 17.87 -1.02
N GLU A 121 -1.60 18.12 -1.41
CA GLU A 121 -1.97 19.28 -2.22
C GLU A 121 -2.00 20.58 -1.42
N SER A 122 -2.25 20.54 -0.11
CA SER A 122 -2.27 21.72 0.76
C SER A 122 -0.90 22.06 1.37
N LEU A 123 0.06 21.12 1.30
CA LEU A 123 1.39 21.28 1.87
C LEU A 123 2.34 22.04 0.93
N SER A 124 3.13 22.94 1.52
CA SER A 124 4.20 23.67 0.81
C SER A 124 5.19 22.72 0.13
N HIS A 125 5.73 23.13 -1.03
CA HIS A 125 6.73 22.37 -1.77
C HIS A 125 7.93 21.97 -0.89
N ARG A 126 8.40 22.88 -0.01
CA ARG A 126 9.52 22.61 0.91
C ARG A 126 9.22 21.48 1.89
N PHE A 127 8.00 21.46 2.43
CA PHE A 127 7.58 20.42 3.35
C PHE A 127 7.51 19.06 2.64
N ARG A 128 6.95 19.03 1.42
CA ARG A 128 6.89 17.81 0.60
C ARG A 128 8.27 17.24 0.29
N THR A 129 9.23 18.07 -0.08
CA THR A 129 10.62 17.64 -0.31
C THR A 129 11.27 17.13 0.97
N CYS A 130 11.08 17.83 2.10
CA CYS A 130 11.61 17.42 3.39
C CYS A 130 11.08 16.04 3.82
N THR A 131 9.76 15.83 3.77
CA THR A 131 9.15 14.53 4.10
C THR A 131 9.66 13.42 3.19
N ALA A 132 9.83 13.69 1.88
CA ALA A 132 10.36 12.71 0.94
C ALA A 132 11.82 12.35 1.27
N VAL A 133 12.67 13.33 1.60
CA VAL A 133 14.07 13.09 1.98
C VAL A 133 14.15 12.29 3.29
N ILE A 134 13.36 12.66 4.30
CA ILE A 134 13.30 11.92 5.57
C ILE A 134 12.85 10.48 5.31
N PHE A 135 11.82 10.29 4.50
CA PHE A 135 11.32 8.97 4.15
C PHE A 135 12.38 8.11 3.44
N LEU A 136 13.08 8.68 2.46
CA LEU A 136 14.17 7.99 1.75
C LEU A 136 15.33 7.65 2.67
N LEU A 137 15.72 8.57 3.57
CA LEU A 137 16.79 8.34 4.53
C LEU A 137 16.43 7.21 5.51
N ASN A 138 15.20 7.21 6.03
CA ASN A 138 14.72 6.14 6.90
C ASN A 138 14.65 4.79 6.16
N SER A 139 14.16 4.79 4.92
CA SER A 139 14.11 3.57 4.10
C SER A 139 15.51 3.01 3.83
N ALA A 140 16.49 3.87 3.51
CA ALA A 140 17.87 3.45 3.31
C ALA A 140 18.50 2.89 4.59
N MET A 141 18.30 3.57 5.74
CA MET A 141 18.78 3.10 7.05
C MET A 141 18.20 1.72 7.39
N LEU A 142 16.90 1.53 7.21
CA LEU A 142 16.23 0.26 7.48
C LEU A 142 16.72 -0.85 6.56
N THR A 143 16.96 -0.55 5.28
CA THR A 143 17.55 -1.51 4.33
C THR A 143 18.92 -2.00 4.79
N VAL A 144 19.76 -1.12 5.32
CA VAL A 144 21.08 -1.50 5.87
C VAL A 144 20.92 -2.36 7.13
N LEU A 145 19.98 -2.01 8.01
CA LEU A 145 19.68 -2.81 9.20
C LEU A 145 19.11 -4.19 8.85
N ASP A 146 18.28 -4.28 7.81
CA ASP A 146 17.71 -5.53 7.30
C ASP A 146 18.79 -6.46 6.76
N LEU A 147 19.72 -5.93 5.95
CA LEU A 147 20.86 -6.70 5.47
C LEU A 147 21.71 -7.21 6.64
N ARG A 148 21.94 -6.38 7.66
CA ARG A 148 22.69 -6.79 8.85
C ARG A 148 21.94 -7.86 9.63
N LEU A 149 20.63 -7.72 9.80
CA LEU A 149 19.77 -8.71 10.47
C LEU A 149 19.76 -10.04 9.72
N GLU A 150 19.71 -10.02 8.38
CA GLU A 150 19.82 -11.21 7.55
C GLU A 150 21.15 -11.93 7.78
N LEU A 151 22.26 -11.20 7.86
CA LEU A 151 23.58 -11.76 8.15
C LEU A 151 23.65 -12.41 9.53
N PHE A 152 23.09 -11.76 10.57
CA PHE A 152 23.00 -12.34 11.90
C PHE A 152 22.18 -13.64 11.91
N MET A 153 20.99 -13.63 11.31
CA MET A 153 20.15 -14.82 11.21
C MET A 153 20.83 -15.94 10.43
N ARG A 154 21.57 -15.62 9.37
CA ARG A 154 22.33 -16.62 8.61
C ARG A 154 23.48 -17.21 9.42
N THR A 155 24.13 -16.39 10.24
CA THR A 155 25.23 -16.84 11.13
C THR A 155 24.68 -17.77 12.22
N TRP A 156 23.59 -17.38 12.87
CA TRP A 156 22.94 -18.20 13.90
C TRP A 156 22.34 -19.49 13.33
N TRP A 157 21.83 -19.46 12.10
CA TRP A 157 21.42 -20.67 11.38
C TRP A 157 22.56 -21.71 11.35
N PHE A 158 23.75 -21.33 10.91
CA PHE A 158 24.89 -22.25 10.84
C PHE A 158 25.32 -22.76 12.23
N GLN A 159 25.28 -21.89 13.24
CA GLN A 159 25.59 -22.27 14.62
C GLN A 159 24.56 -23.27 15.17
N PHE A 160 23.26 -23.03 15.03
CA PHE A 160 22.24 -23.96 15.54
C PHE A 160 22.19 -25.28 14.78
N GLU A 161 22.50 -25.26 13.47
CA GLU A 161 22.66 -26.50 12.68
C GLU A 161 23.81 -27.35 13.25
N SER A 162 24.93 -26.71 13.60
CA SER A 162 26.08 -27.40 14.20
C SER A 162 25.80 -28.00 15.59
N ILE A 163 24.93 -27.36 16.38
CA ILE A 163 24.53 -27.81 17.73
C ILE A 163 23.33 -28.79 17.66
N LYS A 164 22.86 -29.15 16.45
CA LYS A 164 21.68 -30.02 16.20
C LYS A 164 20.37 -29.49 16.80
N HIS A 165 20.26 -28.18 17.04
CA HIS A 165 18.99 -27.54 17.41
C HIS A 165 18.15 -27.24 16.18
N VAL A 166 17.65 -28.30 15.54
CA VAL A 166 16.94 -28.26 14.24
C VAL A 166 15.71 -27.33 14.26
N TYR A 167 15.03 -27.20 15.39
CA TYR A 167 13.87 -26.33 15.53
C TYR A 167 14.24 -24.83 15.44
N LEU A 168 15.25 -24.39 16.20
CA LEU A 168 15.72 -23.00 16.17
C LEU A 168 16.36 -22.64 14.84
N ALA A 169 17.13 -23.57 14.26
CA ALA A 169 17.66 -23.42 12.92
C ALA A 169 16.51 -23.11 11.95
N LYS A 170 15.52 -24.00 11.78
CA LYS A 170 14.39 -23.81 10.84
C LYS A 170 13.73 -22.43 10.92
N HIS A 171 13.49 -21.92 12.12
CA HIS A 171 12.92 -20.59 12.31
C HIS A 171 13.88 -19.46 11.91
N CYS A 172 15.18 -19.60 12.18
CA CYS A 172 16.19 -18.63 11.78
C CYS A 172 16.33 -18.54 10.25
N GLN A 173 16.28 -19.67 9.55
CA GLN A 173 16.19 -19.68 8.07
C GLN A 173 14.91 -19.04 7.57
N ALA A 174 13.76 -19.33 8.20
CA ALA A 174 12.50 -18.72 7.80
C ALA A 174 12.55 -17.20 7.92
N ILE A 175 13.15 -16.66 8.99
CA ILE A 175 13.36 -15.21 9.17
C ILE A 175 14.27 -14.65 8.09
N ALA A 176 15.42 -15.29 7.83
CA ALA A 176 16.36 -14.83 6.80
C ALA A 176 15.72 -14.81 5.40
N VAL A 177 14.97 -15.87 5.04
CA VAL A 177 14.24 -15.94 3.77
C VAL A 177 13.16 -14.86 3.70
N PHE A 178 12.42 -14.64 4.79
CA PHE A 178 11.40 -13.59 4.83
C PHE A 178 11.99 -12.19 4.61
N LEU A 179 13.10 -11.86 5.26
CA LEU A 179 13.82 -10.59 5.05
C LEU A 179 14.32 -10.45 3.61
N CYS A 180 14.88 -11.52 3.04
CA CYS A 180 15.34 -11.55 1.66
C CYS A 180 14.19 -11.30 0.66
N VAL A 181 13.03 -11.91 0.88
CA VAL A 181 11.82 -11.69 0.06
C VAL A 181 11.34 -10.24 0.18
N LEU A 182 11.32 -9.67 1.38
CA LEU A 182 10.93 -8.27 1.58
C LEU A 182 11.89 -7.28 0.92
N LEU A 183 13.20 -7.51 1.04
CA LEU A 183 14.23 -6.73 0.35
C LEU A 183 14.05 -6.81 -1.17
N GLY A 184 13.85 -8.02 -1.70
CA GLY A 184 13.58 -8.24 -3.12
C GLY A 184 12.32 -7.52 -3.59
N LEU A 185 11.23 -7.60 -2.83
CA LEU A 185 9.98 -6.89 -3.12
C LEU A 185 10.17 -5.37 -3.08
N GLY A 186 10.91 -4.86 -2.10
CA GLY A 186 11.26 -3.44 -1.98
C GLY A 186 12.07 -2.93 -3.17
N LEU A 187 13.08 -3.68 -3.60
CA LEU A 187 13.88 -3.36 -4.78
C LEU A 187 13.06 -3.42 -6.07
N LEU A 188 12.18 -4.41 -6.22
CA LEU A 188 11.26 -4.49 -7.37
C LEU A 188 10.31 -3.29 -7.40
N LEU A 189 9.73 -2.91 -6.26
CA LEU A 189 8.87 -1.72 -6.16
C LEU A 189 9.64 -0.44 -6.48
N LEU A 190 10.88 -0.29 -6.01
CA LEU A 190 11.74 0.83 -6.33
C LEU A 190 12.05 0.88 -7.84
N GLN A 191 12.40 -0.25 -8.44
CA GLN A 191 12.67 -0.36 -9.87
C GLN A 191 11.43 0.02 -10.69
N LEU A 192 10.26 -0.45 -10.28
CA LEU A 192 8.99 -0.16 -10.94
C LEU A 192 8.61 1.32 -10.79
N LEU A 193 8.89 1.91 -9.63
CA LEU A 193 8.72 3.34 -9.39
C LEU A 193 9.65 4.18 -10.28
N VAL A 194 10.95 3.85 -10.36
CA VAL A 194 11.93 4.55 -11.21
C VAL A 194 11.56 4.41 -12.68
N TYR A 195 11.18 3.21 -13.12
CA TYR A 195 10.72 2.98 -14.49
C TYR A 195 9.48 3.84 -14.80
N TYR A 196 8.51 3.88 -13.88
CA TYR A 196 7.29 4.66 -14.06
C TYR A 196 7.55 6.18 -14.11
N THR A 197 8.43 6.70 -13.24
CA THR A 197 8.80 8.12 -13.25
C THR A 197 9.58 8.51 -14.51
N MET A 198 10.46 7.64 -14.99
CA MET A 198 11.20 7.85 -16.24
C MET A 198 10.29 7.85 -17.48
N VAL A 199 9.31 6.94 -17.55
CA VAL A 199 8.42 6.81 -18.71
C VAL A 199 7.34 7.90 -18.75
N TYR A 200 6.77 8.26 -17.60
CA TYR A 200 5.59 9.15 -17.57
C TYR A 200 5.87 10.55 -17.01
N GLY A 201 7.09 10.84 -16.55
CA GLY A 201 7.55 12.16 -16.06
C GLY A 201 6.85 12.67 -14.79
N THR A 202 5.70 12.09 -14.41
CA THR A 202 4.91 12.44 -13.24
C THR A 202 4.21 11.21 -12.67
N LEU A 203 4.15 11.12 -11.34
CA LEU A 203 3.46 10.05 -10.62
C LEU A 203 1.93 10.20 -10.81
N LYS A 204 1.39 9.72 -11.95
CA LYS A 204 -0.06 9.62 -12.14
C LYS A 204 -0.61 8.61 -11.15
N VAL A 205 -1.21 9.12 -10.09
CA VAL A 205 -1.94 8.35 -9.08
C VAL A 205 -3.08 7.59 -9.78
N PRO A 206 -3.21 6.26 -9.62
CA PRO A 206 -4.29 5.49 -10.24
C PRO A 206 -5.66 6.07 -9.84
N ARG A 207 -6.63 6.08 -10.77
CA ARG A 207 -7.95 6.73 -10.56
C ARG A 207 -8.66 6.26 -9.29
N VAL A 208 -8.51 4.98 -8.94
CA VAL A 208 -9.08 4.39 -7.72
C VAL A 208 -8.47 5.03 -6.47
N LEU A 209 -7.15 5.17 -6.42
CA LEU A 209 -6.46 5.80 -5.29
C LEU A 209 -6.83 7.28 -5.19
N ARG A 210 -7.02 7.98 -6.33
CA ARG A 210 -7.51 9.36 -6.35
C ARG A 210 -8.90 9.50 -5.74
N GLN A 211 -9.80 8.58 -6.03
CA GLN A 211 -11.16 8.58 -5.51
C GLN A 211 -11.19 8.36 -3.98
N VAL A 212 -10.43 7.37 -3.49
CA VAL A 212 -10.28 7.11 -2.05
C VAL A 212 -9.66 8.31 -1.33
N LEU A 213 -8.75 9.01 -2.00
CA LEU A 213 -8.11 10.21 -1.47
C LEU A 213 -9.08 11.39 -1.34
N GLU A 214 -9.92 11.60 -2.36
CA GLU A 214 -10.95 12.64 -2.33
C GLU A 214 -11.99 12.37 -1.24
N ASP A 215 -12.40 11.11 -1.06
CA ASP A 215 -13.34 10.74 0.00
C ASP A 215 -12.72 10.87 1.39
N THR A 216 -11.45 10.50 1.57
CA THR A 216 -10.73 10.67 2.84
C THR A 216 -10.53 12.14 3.17
N LYS A 217 -10.21 12.99 2.18
CA LYS A 217 -10.10 14.44 2.34
C LYS A 217 -11.41 15.05 2.84
N ARG A 218 -12.55 14.65 2.25
CA ARG A 218 -13.88 15.09 2.69
C ARG A 218 -14.20 14.65 4.11
N LEU A 219 -13.77 13.45 4.53
CA LEU A 219 -13.94 12.99 5.91
C LEU A 219 -13.07 13.78 6.89
N LEU A 220 -11.82 14.06 6.52
CA LEU A 220 -10.91 14.86 7.35
C LEU A 220 -11.42 16.29 7.53
N GLU A 221 -11.89 16.93 6.45
CA GLU A 221 -12.49 18.26 6.49
C GLU A 221 -13.75 18.30 7.37
N ARG A 222 -14.62 17.27 7.30
CA ARG A 222 -15.78 17.15 8.20
C ARG A 222 -15.38 16.97 9.66
N CYS A 223 -14.35 16.17 9.95
CA CYS A 223 -13.84 16.01 11.31
C CYS A 223 -13.20 17.30 11.84
N GLN A 224 -12.54 18.09 10.99
CA GLN A 224 -11.94 19.37 11.38
C GLN A 224 -13.01 20.44 11.66
N ILE A 225 -14.07 20.50 10.83
CA ILE A 225 -15.23 21.38 11.04
C ILE A 225 -16.02 20.95 12.29
N GLY A 226 -16.19 19.65 12.52
CA GLY A 226 -16.82 19.11 13.74
C GLY A 226 -16.05 19.40 15.02
N ARG A 227 -14.72 19.52 14.94
CA ARG A 227 -13.87 19.91 16.08
C ARG A 227 -13.82 21.43 16.29
N SER A 228 -14.06 22.22 15.24
CA SER A 228 -14.15 23.69 15.34
C SER A 228 -15.55 24.18 15.77
N GLY A 229 -16.60 23.38 15.58
CA GLY A 229 -17.97 23.66 16.05
C GLY A 229 -18.27 23.19 17.48
N GLY A 230 -17.30 22.58 18.17
CA GLY A 230 -17.42 22.12 19.56
C GLY A 230 -16.78 23.03 20.61
N SER A 231 -16.12 24.12 20.19
CA SER A 231 -15.79 25.23 21.09
C SER A 231 -16.95 26.19 21.06
N GLY A 232 -18.04 25.81 21.73
CA GLY A 232 -19.12 26.73 22.03
C GLY A 232 -18.54 27.87 22.88
N ASP A 233 -18.35 29.01 22.24
CA ASP A 233 -18.31 30.30 22.91
C ASP A 233 -19.55 30.39 23.81
N SER A 234 -19.37 30.13 25.10
CA SER A 234 -20.32 30.55 26.12
C SER A 234 -19.97 31.98 26.49
N PRO A 235 -20.80 32.99 26.17
CA PRO A 235 -20.51 34.39 26.45
C PRO A 235 -20.56 34.76 27.95
N GLU A 236 -20.57 33.79 28.86
CA GLU A 236 -20.64 34.03 30.31
C GLU A 236 -19.28 34.13 31.01
N THR A 237 -18.17 33.69 30.40
CA THR A 237 -16.85 33.75 31.04
C THR A 237 -16.10 35.07 30.82
N GLN A 238 -16.52 35.89 29.86
CA GLN A 238 -15.88 37.19 29.63
C GLN A 238 -16.34 38.28 30.62
N LYS A 239 -17.46 38.07 31.32
CA LYS A 239 -18.00 39.07 32.26
C LYS A 239 -17.42 38.98 33.68
N ILE A 240 -16.73 37.87 34.01
CA ILE A 240 -16.17 37.66 35.35
C ILE A 240 -14.72 38.20 35.43
N MET A 241 -14.00 38.25 34.31
CA MET A 241 -12.60 38.71 34.30
C MET A 241 -12.46 40.25 34.30
N ASP A 242 -13.52 40.98 33.94
CA ASP A 242 -13.50 42.46 33.96
C ASP A 242 -13.96 43.04 35.32
N SER A 243 -14.54 42.24 36.23
CA SER A 243 -14.96 42.70 37.56
C SER A 243 -13.90 42.56 38.66
N GLU A 244 -12.81 41.83 38.44
CA GLU A 244 -11.74 41.64 39.44
C GLU A 244 -10.52 42.56 39.24
N VAL A 245 -10.49 43.40 38.20
CA VAL A 245 -9.38 44.33 37.95
C VAL A 245 -9.57 45.70 38.64
N TRP A 246 -10.73 45.93 39.26
CA TRP A 246 -11.06 47.20 39.93
C TRP A 246 -11.66 47.02 41.34
N SER A 247 -11.02 46.18 42.17
CA SER A 247 -11.21 46.22 43.64
C SER A 247 -9.89 46.13 44.38
#